data_AF-A0A7X7J2J7-F1
#
_entry.id   AF-A0A7X7J2J7-F1
#
_cell.length_a   1.000
_cell.length_b   1.000
_cell.length_c   1.000
_cell.angle_alpha   90.00
_cell.angle_beta   90.00
_cell.angle_gamma   90.00
#
_symmetry.space_group_name_H-M   'P 1'
#
loop_
_entity.id
_entity.type
_entity.pdbx_description
1 polymer ?
#
loop_
_entity_poly.entity_id
_entity_poly.type
_entity_poly.pdbx_seq_one_letter_code
_entity_poly.pdbx_strand_id
1 'polypeptide(L)' 'MEQPPVSPRDRQMAQRCVECPVCNRARRKQRGLAFWLVKSVEGSLCPYCKAYERVYGRKAHEPVNDS' A
#
# COMPACT_ATOMS: atom_id res chain seq x y z
N MET A 1 22.60 -3.90 -1.25
CA MET A 1 21.62 -3.36 -2.23
C MET A 1 20.99 -2.13 -1.63
N GLU A 2 21.44 -0.95 -2.04
CA GLU A 2 20.80 0.31 -1.68
C GLU A 2 19.44 0.39 -2.38
N GLN A 3 18.38 0.54 -1.60
CA GLN A 3 17.05 0.80 -2.15
C GLN A 3 17.09 2.16 -2.86
N PRO A 4 16.52 2.31 -4.07
CA PRO A 4 16.56 3.58 -4.78
C PRO A 4 15.93 4.69 -3.92
N PRO A 5 16.50 5.90 -3.92
CA PRO A 5 16.02 7.00 -3.08
C PRO A 5 14.56 7.31 -3.42
N VAL A 6 13.70 7.23 -2.40
CA VAL A 6 12.26 7.52 -2.50
C VAL A 6 12.06 8.93 -3.07
N SER A 7 11.48 9.03 -4.27
CA SER A 7 11.25 10.33 -4.91
C SER A 7 10.04 11.06 -4.31
N PRO A 8 9.95 12.40 -4.44
CA PRO A 8 8.76 13.14 -4.01
C PRO A 8 7.48 12.69 -4.74
N ARG A 9 7.59 12.15 -5.96
CA ARG A 9 6.48 11.54 -6.69
C ARG A 9 6.02 10.24 -6.04
N ASP A 10 6.95 9.39 -5.59
CA ASP A 10 6.61 8.16 -4.87
C ASP A 10 5.86 8.49 -3.57
N ARG A 11 6.25 9.55 -2.84
CA ARG A 11 5.54 10.00 -1.62
C ARG A 11 4.11 10.43 -1.91
N GLN A 12 3.86 11.21 -2.96
CA GLN A 12 2.50 11.60 -3.37
C GLN A 12 1.66 10.38 -3.78
N MET A 13 2.25 9.45 -4.54
CA MET A 13 1.56 8.22 -4.92
C MET A 13 1.23 7.35 -3.70
N ALA A 14 2.14 7.26 -2.74
CA ALA A 14 1.91 6.52 -1.51
C ALA A 14 0.83 7.20 -0.64
N GLN A 15 0.77 8.52 -0.57
CA GLN A 15 -0.35 9.24 0.06
C GLN A 15 -1.69 8.90 -0.60
N ARG A 16 -1.75 8.90 -1.94
CA ARG A 16 -2.94 8.46 -2.69
C ARG A 16 -3.35 7.01 -2.37
N CYS A 17 -2.38 6.12 -2.10
CA CYS A 17 -2.66 4.76 -1.65
C CYS A 17 -3.34 4.74 -0.26
N VAL A 18 -2.93 5.61 0.66
CA VAL A 18 -3.55 5.75 2.00
C VAL A 18 -4.98 6.28 1.90
N GLU A 19 -5.23 7.22 0.99
CA GLU A 19 -6.56 7.77 0.72
C GLU A 19 -7.45 6.82 -0.09
N CYS A 20 -6.90 5.75 -0.66
CA CYS A 20 -7.67 4.79 -1.43
C CYS A 20 -8.67 4.05 -0.51
N PRO A 21 -9.99 4.15 -0.75
CA PRO A 21 -10.99 3.53 0.11
C PRO A 21 -10.88 1.99 0.13
N VAL A 22 -10.38 1.40 -0.96
CA VAL A 22 -10.16 -0.05 -1.05
C VAL A 22 -8.97 -0.48 -0.18
N CYS A 23 -7.82 0.19 -0.31
CA CYS A 23 -6.63 -0.10 0.49
C CYS A 23 -6.89 0.18 1.98
N ASN A 24 -7.57 1.29 2.30
CA ASN A 24 -7.96 1.64 3.65
C ASN A 24 -8.91 0.59 4.27
N ARG A 25 -9.94 0.16 3.54
CA ARG A 25 -10.84 -0.93 4.00
C ARG A 25 -10.10 -2.25 4.16
N ALA A 26 -9.21 -2.60 3.22
CA ALA A 26 -8.42 -3.83 3.29
C ALA A 26 -7.51 -3.83 4.53
N ARG A 27 -6.83 -2.72 4.80
CA ARG A 27 -6.00 -2.50 5.99
C ARG A 27 -6.80 -2.55 7.29
N ARG A 28 -7.98 -1.92 7.34
CA ARG A 28 -8.82 -1.88 8.56
C ARG A 28 -9.50 -3.22 8.86
N LYS A 29 -10.03 -3.91 7.85
CA LYS A 29 -10.75 -5.18 8.07
C LYS A 29 -9.80 -6.38 8.10
N GLN A 30 -8.72 -6.35 7.32
CA GLN A 30 -7.79 -7.47 7.11
C GLN A 30 -8.44 -8.83 6.75
N ARG A 31 -9.70 -8.81 6.33
CA ARG A 31 -10.49 -10.00 6.02
C ARG A 31 -11.58 -9.67 5.00
N GLY A 32 -11.90 -10.65 4.17
CA GLY A 32 -12.95 -10.56 3.14
C GLY A 32 -12.46 -10.07 1.78
N LEU A 33 -13.42 -9.86 0.87
CA LEU A 33 -13.17 -9.59 -0.56
C LEU A 33 -12.22 -8.42 -0.83
N ALA A 34 -12.28 -7.35 -0.02
CA ALA A 34 -11.38 -6.19 -0.19
C ALA A 34 -9.91 -6.54 0.09
N PHE A 35 -9.65 -7.36 1.11
CA PHE A 35 -8.30 -7.84 1.41
C PHE A 35 -7.79 -8.77 0.31
N TRP A 36 -8.63 -9.67 -0.20
CA TRP A 36 -8.28 -10.57 -1.29
C TRP A 36 -8.00 -9.83 -2.60
N LEU A 37 -8.78 -8.79 -2.90
CA LEU A 37 -8.59 -7.94 -4.07
C LEU A 37 -7.30 -7.14 -3.99
N VAL A 38 -7.01 -6.50 -2.84
CA VAL A 38 -5.73 -5.81 -2.63
C VAL A 38 -4.55 -6.78 -2.70
N LYS A 39 -4.65 -7.96 -2.07
CA LYS A 39 -3.64 -9.03 -2.16
C LYS A 39 -3.35 -9.47 -3.59
N SER A 40 -4.38 -9.49 -4.46
CA SER A 40 -4.24 -9.85 -5.87
C SER A 40 -3.72 -8.68 -6.73
N VAL A 41 -3.95 -7.43 -6.31
CA VAL A 41 -3.64 -6.21 -7.07
C VAL A 41 -2.25 -5.62 -6.71
N GLU A 42 -1.71 -5.95 -5.54
CA GLU A 42 -0.52 -5.28 -4.97
C GLU A 42 0.79 -5.50 -5.74
N GLY A 43 0.93 -6.61 -6.47
CA GLY A 43 2.20 -6.99 -7.09
C GLY A 43 2.51 -6.35 -8.45
N SER A 44 1.50 -5.90 -9.20
CA SER A 44 1.70 -5.39 -10.58
C SER A 44 0.61 -4.48 -11.12
N LEU A 45 -0.60 -4.51 -10.55
CA LEU A 45 -1.76 -3.80 -11.10
C LEU A 45 -1.90 -2.37 -10.58
N CYS A 46 -1.51 -2.10 -9.33
CA CYS A 46 -1.65 -0.76 -8.74
C CYS A 46 -0.28 -0.07 -8.55
N PRO A 47 0.02 1.00 -9.31
CA PRO A 47 1.27 1.74 -9.13
C PRO A 47 1.35 2.43 -7.75
N TYR A 48 0.21 2.78 -7.14
CA TYR A 48 0.16 3.41 -5.82
C TYR A 48 0.55 2.46 -4.70
N CYS A 49 0.14 1.18 -4.76
CA CYS A 49 0.54 0.18 -3.77
C CYS A 49 2.05 -0.06 -3.83
N LYS A 50 2.62 -0.13 -5.03
CA LYS A 50 4.07 -0.28 -5.23
C LYS A 50 4.85 0.92 -4.71
N ALA A 51 4.33 2.13 -4.91
CA ALA A 51 4.91 3.35 -4.32
C ALA A 51 4.80 3.33 -2.79
N TYR A 52 3.67 2.86 -2.25
CA TYR A 52 3.47 2.71 -0.80
C TYR A 52 4.50 1.76 -0.17
N GLU A 53 4.75 0.61 -0.78
CA GLU A 53 5.79 -0.33 -0.33
C GLU A 53 7.18 0.27 -0.35
N ARG A 54 7.55 1.02 -1.41
CA ARG A 54 8.86 1.68 -1.49
C ARG A 54 9.04 2.76 -0.42
N VAL A 55 7.98 3.53 -0.16
CA VAL A 55 8.02 4.67 0.77
C VAL A 55 7.96 4.22 2.22
N TYR A 56 7.05 3.29 2.53
CA TYR A 56 6.75 2.88 3.91
C TYR A 56 7.39 1.53 4.29
N GLY A 57 8.02 0.84 3.34
CA GLY A 57 8.66 -0.47 3.57
C GLY A 57 7.69 -1.59 3.93
N ARG A 58 6.38 -1.40 3.72
CA ARG A 58 5.31 -2.32 4.13
C ARG A 58 4.20 -2.39 3.09
N LYS A 59 3.48 -3.50 3.07
CA LYS A 59 2.35 -3.78 2.17
C LYS A 59 1.17 -2.84 2.47
N ALA A 60 0.39 -2.48 1.45
CA ALA A 60 -0.72 -1.55 1.62
C ALA A 60 -1.83 -2.14 2.52
N HIS A 61 -2.05 -3.45 2.45
CA HIS A 61 -3.03 -4.20 3.26
C HIS A 61 -2.55 -4.59 4.66
N GLU A 62 -1.28 -4.37 5.01
CA GLU A 62 -0.78 -4.69 6.35
C GLU A 62 -1.47 -3.81 7.40
N PRO A 63 -1.76 -4.37 8.59
CA PRO A 63 -2.40 -3.61 9.65
C PRO A 63 -1.42 -2.57 10.16
N VAL A 64 -1.94 -1.40 10.52
CA VAL A 64 -1.18 -0.49 11.38
C VAL A 64 -1.34 -1.04 12.79
N ASN A 65 -0.48 -1.99 13.17
CA ASN A 65 -0.30 -2.32 14.57
C ASN A 65 0.48 -1.15 15.18
N ASP A 66 -0.25 -0.14 15.62
CA ASP A 66 0.24 0.82 16.61
C ASP A 66 0.24 0.06 17.94
N SER A 67 1.42 -0.39 18.39
CA SER A 67 1.62 -0.96 19.73
C SER A 67 2.02 0.14 20.69
#